data_AF-A0A9Q3V1H0-F1
#
_entry.id   AF-A0A9Q3V1H0-F1
#
_cell.length_a   1.000
_cell.length_b   1.000
_cell.length_c   1.000
_cell.angle_alpha   90.00
_cell.angle_beta   90.00
_cell.angle_gamma   90.00
#
_symmetry.space_group_name_H-M   'P 1'
#
loop_
_entity.id
_entity.type
_entity.pdbx_description
1 polymer ?
#
loop_
_entity_poly.entity_id
_entity_poly.type
_entity_poly.pdbx_seq_one_letter_code
_entity_poly.pdbx_strand_id
1 'polypeptide(L)'
;MATISTSRAEKIARNINAMDVNFSYSDDMRTYRFFSKLEKQLREILSTLSQEDKLMIAQLCNDAEAAFFGLNKEELTKTEDMKTPTTSFRKTVMLRAYHIMATTGKEWAICLKKAWQLYRLNKEMHKGEVTFYFEKKDGSLRKAVGSLKMDSINYEFKTDNQPKVTTFTYFDIEANSFRSFKIENFMMVEQPRTPEVKATAVLKKTPAKLIRIRRTHLKSA
;
A
#
# COMPACT_ATOMS: atom_id res chain seq x y z
N MET A 1 -27.62 12.31 -16.15
CA MET A 1 -28.92 11.91 -15.56
C MET A 1 -29.58 13.17 -15.02
N ALA A 2 -30.91 13.22 -14.91
CA ALA A 2 -31.56 14.38 -14.31
C ALA A 2 -31.24 14.42 -12.81
N THR A 3 -30.69 15.53 -12.33
CA THR A 3 -30.40 15.78 -10.91
C THR A 3 -31.70 15.85 -10.11
N ILE A 4 -31.66 15.47 -8.84
CA ILE A 4 -32.84 15.57 -7.96
C ILE A 4 -33.26 17.03 -7.73
N SER A 5 -34.55 17.24 -7.41
CA SER A 5 -35.03 18.58 -7.05
C SER A 5 -34.45 19.06 -5.72
N THR A 6 -34.22 20.36 -5.60
CA THR A 6 -33.72 21.02 -4.38
C THR A 6 -34.55 20.66 -3.15
N SER A 7 -35.88 20.74 -3.26
CA SER A 7 -36.81 20.39 -2.18
C SER A 7 -36.67 18.93 -1.73
N ARG A 8 -36.39 18.00 -2.65
CA ARG A 8 -36.15 16.59 -2.31
C ARG A 8 -34.83 16.43 -1.56
N ALA A 9 -33.77 17.10 -2.02
CA ALA A 9 -32.47 17.09 -1.35
C ALA A 9 -32.57 17.63 0.09
N GLU A 10 -33.27 18.75 0.29
CA GLU A 10 -33.51 19.34 1.62
C GLU A 10 -34.28 18.42 2.56
N LYS A 11 -35.26 17.68 2.05
CA LYS A 11 -36.02 16.71 2.88
C LYS A 11 -35.14 15.56 3.33
N ILE A 12 -34.26 15.06 2.45
CA ILE A 12 -33.31 14.00 2.78
C ILE A 12 -32.29 14.51 3.79
N ALA A 13 -31.71 15.70 3.56
CA ALA A 13 -30.74 16.32 4.46
C ALA A 13 -31.32 16.56 5.86
N ARG A 14 -32.56 17.04 5.96
CA ARG A 14 -33.24 17.20 7.26
C ARG A 14 -33.38 15.88 8.04
N ASN A 15 -33.73 14.79 7.36
CA ASN A 15 -33.82 13.48 7.99
C ASN A 15 -32.45 12.95 8.43
N ILE A 16 -31.41 13.20 7.63
CA ILE A 16 -30.02 12.83 7.99
C ILE A 16 -29.57 13.64 9.21
N ASN A 17 -29.79 14.95 9.23
CA ASN A 17 -29.41 15.82 10.36
C ASN A 17 -30.21 15.52 11.64
N ALA A 18 -31.40 14.93 11.52
CA ALA A 18 -32.19 14.48 12.67
C ALA A 18 -31.77 13.09 13.18
N MET A 19 -30.82 12.43 12.53
CA MET A 19 -30.38 11.09 12.88
C MET A 19 -29.49 11.13 14.13
N ASP A 20 -29.84 10.36 15.15
CA ASP A 20 -28.90 10.04 16.22
C ASP A 20 -27.92 8.97 15.72
N VAL A 21 -26.68 9.35 15.43
CA VAL A 21 -25.63 8.43 14.96
C VAL A 21 -25.23 7.38 16.00
N ASN A 22 -25.52 7.63 17.28
CA ASN A 22 -25.21 6.74 18.39
C ASN A 22 -26.42 5.91 18.84
N PHE A 23 -27.52 5.88 18.06
CA PHE A 23 -28.75 5.17 18.42
C PHE A 23 -28.54 3.67 18.71
N SER A 24 -27.48 3.06 18.16
CA SER A 24 -27.12 1.66 18.41
C SER A 24 -26.66 1.39 19.85
N TYR A 25 -26.28 2.44 20.59
CA TYR A 25 -25.93 2.41 22.00
C TYR A 25 -27.11 2.77 22.93
N SER A 26 -28.29 3.05 22.37
CA SER A 26 -29.49 3.34 23.15
C SER A 26 -30.15 2.05 23.65
N ASP A 27 -30.37 1.97 24.96
CA ASP A 27 -31.11 0.88 25.59
C ASP A 27 -32.64 0.98 25.42
N ASP A 28 -33.17 2.12 24.98
CA ASP A 28 -34.58 2.27 24.65
C ASP A 28 -34.92 1.64 23.29
N MET A 29 -35.70 0.55 23.34
CA MET A 29 -36.11 -0.20 22.15
C MET A 29 -36.97 0.60 21.18
N ARG A 30 -37.73 1.60 21.65
CA ARG A 30 -38.52 2.48 20.76
C ARG A 30 -37.60 3.34 19.91
N THR A 31 -36.65 3.99 20.58
CA THR A 31 -35.62 4.82 19.96
C THR A 31 -34.78 4.01 18.97
N TYR A 32 -34.30 2.83 19.37
CA TYR A 32 -33.54 1.93 18.49
C TYR A 32 -34.34 1.54 17.23
N ARG A 33 -35.59 1.09 17.39
CA ARG A 33 -36.43 0.66 16.25
C ARG A 33 -36.72 1.80 15.29
N PHE A 34 -36.96 3.00 15.81
CA PHE A 34 -37.23 4.18 14.99
C PHE A 34 -36.02 4.53 14.13
N PHE A 35 -34.86 4.72 14.76
CA PHE A 35 -33.64 5.12 14.05
C PHE A 35 -33.10 4.02 13.15
N SER A 36 -33.18 2.74 13.55
CA SER A 36 -32.82 1.61 12.67
C SER A 36 -33.66 1.57 11.40
N LYS A 37 -34.97 1.83 11.51
CA LYS A 37 -35.87 1.90 10.35
C LYS A 37 -35.54 3.10 9.46
N LEU A 38 -35.31 4.27 10.06
CA LEU A 38 -34.95 5.49 9.34
C LEU A 38 -33.62 5.31 8.59
N GLU A 39 -32.60 4.76 9.25
CA GLU A 39 -31.30 4.46 8.64
C GLU A 39 -31.47 3.58 7.40
N LYS A 40 -32.22 2.48 7.52
CA LYS A 40 -32.45 1.55 6.40
C LYS A 40 -33.10 2.27 5.21
N GLN A 41 -34.12 3.08 5.46
CA GLN A 41 -34.80 3.86 4.44
C GLN A 41 -33.87 4.89 3.77
N LEU A 42 -33.07 5.59 4.56
CA LEU A 42 -32.12 6.58 4.03
C LEU A 42 -31.03 5.91 3.18
N ARG A 43 -30.49 4.77 3.61
CA ARG A 43 -29.50 3.99 2.84
C ARG A 43 -30.06 3.49 1.52
N GLU A 44 -31.32 3.04 1.52
CA GLU A 44 -32.01 2.61 0.30
C GLU A 44 -32.25 3.78 -0.66
N ILE A 45 -32.61 4.97 -0.16
CA ILE A 45 -32.72 6.17 -1.00
C ILE A 45 -31.35 6.56 -1.57
N LEU A 46 -30.31 6.62 -0.73
CA LEU A 46 -28.97 7.03 -1.12
C LEU A 46 -28.34 6.06 -2.14
N SER A 47 -28.69 4.77 -2.12
CA SER A 47 -28.18 3.80 -3.10
C SER A 47 -28.74 4.03 -4.51
N THR A 48 -29.94 4.62 -4.63
CA THR A 48 -30.55 4.96 -5.93
C THR A 48 -30.04 6.26 -6.55
N LEU A 49 -29.35 7.10 -5.76
CA LEU A 49 -28.94 8.43 -6.17
C LEU A 49 -27.57 8.44 -6.85
N SER A 50 -27.41 9.36 -7.81
CA SER A 50 -26.13 9.60 -8.47
C SER A 50 -25.13 10.26 -7.52
N GLN A 51 -23.85 10.26 -7.89
CA GLN A 51 -22.80 10.88 -7.09
C GLN A 51 -22.97 12.40 -6.98
N GLU A 52 -23.47 13.06 -8.02
CA GLU A 52 -23.78 14.49 -8.05
C GLU A 52 -24.90 14.83 -7.06
N ASP A 53 -25.96 14.00 -7.01
CA ASP A 53 -27.08 14.18 -6.08
C ASP A 53 -26.64 14.00 -4.62
N LYS A 54 -25.75 13.03 -4.36
CA LYS A 54 -25.16 12.81 -3.04
C LYS A 54 -24.33 14.01 -2.58
N LEU A 55 -23.60 14.64 -3.50
CA LEU A 55 -22.83 15.85 -3.22
C LEU A 55 -23.74 17.03 -2.87
N MET A 56 -24.86 17.18 -3.58
CA MET A 56 -25.87 18.21 -3.26
C MET A 56 -26.46 18.01 -1.86
N ILE A 57 -26.78 16.77 -1.48
CA ILE A 57 -27.27 16.46 -0.12
C ILE A 57 -26.18 16.72 0.92
N ALA A 58 -24.94 16.31 0.66
CA ALA A 58 -23.81 16.48 1.57
C ALA A 58 -23.55 17.96 1.92
N GLN A 59 -23.81 18.90 0.99
CA GLN A 59 -23.70 20.33 1.25
C GLN A 59 -24.70 20.85 2.30
N LEU A 60 -25.86 20.19 2.44
CA LEU A 60 -26.94 20.57 3.35
C LEU A 60 -26.88 19.82 4.69
N CYS A 61 -26.04 18.78 4.79
CA CYS A 61 -25.90 17.97 6.00
C CYS A 61 -24.83 18.51 6.94
N ASN A 62 -25.03 18.25 8.24
CA ASN A 62 -23.99 18.36 9.26
C ASN A 62 -22.90 17.31 9.01
N ASP A 63 -21.65 17.63 9.36
CA ASP A 63 -20.49 16.80 8.97
C ASP A 63 -20.46 15.42 9.67
N ALA A 64 -20.95 15.30 10.92
CA ALA A 64 -20.93 14.04 11.67
C ALA A 64 -21.94 13.02 11.11
N GLU A 65 -23.16 13.48 10.85
CA GLU A 65 -24.26 12.70 10.30
C GLU A 65 -23.98 12.35 8.85
N ALA A 66 -23.42 13.29 8.07
CA ALA A 66 -22.96 13.02 6.71
C ALA A 66 -21.89 11.90 6.68
N ALA A 67 -20.93 11.93 7.61
CA ALA A 67 -19.89 10.90 7.69
C ALA A 67 -20.47 9.50 7.98
N PHE A 68 -21.48 9.39 8.84
CA PHE A 68 -22.16 8.12 9.14
C PHE A 68 -22.80 7.46 7.90
N PHE A 69 -23.31 8.28 6.98
CA PHE A 69 -23.89 7.83 5.71
C PHE A 69 -22.86 7.75 4.56
N GLY A 70 -21.58 8.04 4.80
CA GLY A 70 -20.52 8.02 3.78
C GLY A 70 -20.61 9.20 2.79
N LEU A 71 -21.22 10.31 3.20
CA LEU A 71 -21.35 11.54 2.42
C LEU A 71 -20.19 12.52 2.69
N ASN A 72 -18.96 12.02 2.69
CA ASN A 72 -17.79 12.82 2.98
C ASN A 72 -17.47 13.76 1.80
N LYS A 73 -17.61 15.08 2.00
CA LYS A 73 -17.36 16.12 0.98
C LYS A 73 -15.99 15.97 0.29
N GLU A 74 -14.97 15.52 1.01
CA GLU A 74 -13.60 15.30 0.50
C GLU A 74 -13.43 13.99 -0.30
N GLU A 75 -14.31 13.01 -0.16
CA GLU A 75 -14.24 11.73 -0.88
C GLU A 75 -15.02 11.79 -2.19
N LEU A 76 -16.13 12.54 -2.23
CA LEU A 76 -16.97 12.67 -3.43
C LEU A 76 -16.34 13.52 -4.56
N THR A 77 -15.35 14.36 -4.25
CA THR A 77 -14.64 15.21 -5.23
C THR A 77 -13.41 14.54 -5.84
N LYS A 78 -13.00 13.37 -5.33
CA LYS A 78 -11.89 12.60 -5.87
C LYS A 78 -12.42 11.77 -7.03
N THR A 79 -11.88 12.00 -8.22
CA THR A 79 -12.10 11.14 -9.40
C THR A 79 -11.79 9.70 -9.00
N GLU A 80 -12.68 8.75 -9.29
CA GLU A 80 -12.57 7.37 -8.84
C GLU A 80 -11.35 6.67 -9.46
N ASP A 81 -10.20 6.78 -8.81
CA ASP A 81 -9.16 5.77 -8.92
C ASP A 81 -9.67 4.54 -8.17
N MET A 82 -10.07 3.49 -8.91
CA MET A 82 -10.45 2.19 -8.35
C MET A 82 -9.39 1.71 -7.33
N LYS A 83 -9.67 1.92 -6.04
CA LYS A 83 -8.83 1.39 -4.96
C LYS A 83 -9.06 -0.12 -4.89
N THR A 84 -8.24 -0.85 -5.65
CA THR A 84 -8.08 -2.29 -5.45
C THR A 84 -7.75 -2.55 -3.97
N PRO A 85 -8.23 -3.66 -3.38
CA PRO A 85 -7.93 -3.98 -1.99
C PRO A 85 -6.41 -4.08 -1.83
N THR A 86 -5.82 -3.07 -1.19
CA THR A 86 -4.37 -3.01 -0.98
C THR A 86 -3.98 -4.20 -0.13
N THR A 87 -3.33 -5.20 -0.74
CA THR A 87 -2.83 -6.36 0.00
C THR A 87 -1.80 -5.86 1.01
N SER A 88 -2.14 -6.01 2.30
CA SER A 88 -1.26 -5.56 3.39
C SER A 88 0.13 -6.17 3.25
N PHE A 89 1.18 -5.35 3.40
CA PHE A 89 2.57 -5.81 3.28
C PHE A 89 2.85 -7.03 4.16
N ARG A 90 2.24 -7.06 5.37
CA ARG A 90 2.39 -8.14 6.33
C ARG A 90 1.89 -9.46 5.75
N LYS A 91 0.72 -9.43 5.09
CA LYS A 91 0.12 -10.62 4.46
C LYS A 91 1.08 -11.19 3.42
N THR A 92 1.61 -10.36 2.52
CA THR A 92 2.54 -10.82 1.47
C THR A 92 3.82 -11.43 2.04
N VAL A 93 4.43 -10.76 3.02
CA VAL A 93 5.67 -11.23 3.64
C VAL A 93 5.45 -12.54 4.41
N MET A 94 4.40 -12.63 5.22
CA MET A 94 4.11 -13.83 6.00
C MET A 94 3.76 -15.02 5.12
N LEU A 95 2.94 -14.83 4.07
CA LEU A 95 2.61 -15.90 3.12
C LEU A 95 3.86 -16.42 2.41
N ARG A 96 4.73 -15.51 1.93
CA ARG A 96 5.99 -15.92 1.27
C ARG A 96 6.91 -16.67 2.23
N ALA A 97 7.06 -16.19 3.47
CA ALA A 97 7.87 -16.86 4.48
C ALA A 97 7.37 -18.28 4.76
N TYR A 98 6.05 -18.46 4.86
CA TYR A 98 5.41 -19.77 5.04
C TYR A 98 5.67 -20.71 3.86
N HIS A 99 5.52 -20.23 2.62
CA HIS A 99 5.83 -21.04 1.45
C HIS A 99 7.31 -21.47 1.43
N ILE A 100 8.23 -20.54 1.71
CA ILE A 100 9.67 -20.86 1.77
C ILE A 100 9.95 -21.92 2.84
N MET A 101 9.33 -21.79 4.03
CA MET A 101 9.47 -22.75 5.12
C MET A 101 8.93 -24.12 4.73
N ALA A 102 7.71 -24.17 4.17
CA ALA A 102 7.05 -25.42 3.78
C ALA A 102 7.82 -26.16 2.68
N THR A 103 8.49 -25.45 1.77
CA THR A 103 9.27 -26.06 0.69
C THR A 103 10.69 -26.44 1.10
N THR A 104 11.36 -25.61 1.93
CA THR A 104 12.78 -25.81 2.27
C THR A 104 13.02 -26.51 3.60
N GLY A 105 12.03 -26.55 4.50
CA GLY A 105 12.17 -27.08 5.86
C GLY A 105 13.08 -26.26 6.78
N LYS A 106 13.51 -25.05 6.37
CA LYS A 106 14.37 -24.17 7.17
C LYS A 106 13.60 -23.52 8.30
N GLU A 107 14.32 -23.06 9.32
CA GLU A 107 13.73 -22.31 10.42
C GLU A 107 12.94 -21.08 9.94
N TRP A 108 11.82 -20.80 10.61
CA TRP A 108 10.94 -19.69 10.29
C TRP A 108 11.66 -18.35 10.22
N ALA A 109 12.57 -18.07 11.16
CA ALA A 109 13.31 -16.80 11.21
C ALA A 109 14.16 -16.56 9.96
N ILE A 110 14.78 -17.62 9.41
CA ILE A 110 15.57 -17.56 8.18
C ILE A 110 14.66 -17.29 6.98
N CYS A 111 13.53 -18.00 6.92
CA CYS A 111 12.53 -17.84 5.86
C CYS A 111 11.91 -16.43 5.86
N LEU A 112 11.66 -15.88 7.05
CA LEU A 112 11.12 -14.53 7.22
C LEU A 112 12.11 -13.45 6.75
N LYS A 113 13.40 -13.56 7.12
CA LYS A 113 14.45 -12.65 6.63
C LYS A 113 14.50 -12.65 5.10
N LYS A 114 14.41 -13.83 4.48
CA LYS A 114 14.39 -14.00 3.01
C LYS A 114 13.16 -13.37 2.36
N ALA A 115 11.97 -13.60 2.93
CA ALA A 115 10.72 -12.99 2.45
C ALA A 115 10.76 -11.44 2.53
N TRP A 116 11.38 -10.89 3.57
CA TRP A 116 11.62 -9.46 3.72
C TRP A 116 12.56 -8.90 2.65
N GLN A 117 13.65 -9.61 2.33
CA GLN A 117 14.55 -9.20 1.25
C GLN A 117 13.84 -9.19 -0.09
N LEU A 118 12.99 -10.19 -0.38
CA LEU A 118 12.16 -10.23 -1.59
C LEU A 118 11.15 -9.08 -1.66
N TYR A 119 10.55 -8.71 -0.53
CA TYR A 119 9.66 -7.55 -0.47
C TYR A 119 10.41 -6.25 -0.77
N ARG A 120 11.58 -6.05 -0.17
CA ARG A 120 12.44 -4.89 -0.44
C ARG A 120 12.89 -4.85 -1.89
N LEU A 121 13.31 -6.00 -2.45
CA LEU A 121 13.69 -6.12 -3.84
C LEU A 121 12.57 -5.66 -4.77
N ASN A 122 11.34 -6.14 -4.55
CA ASN A 122 10.18 -5.73 -5.34
C ASN A 122 9.95 -4.21 -5.25
N LYS A 123 10.04 -3.65 -4.04
CA LYS A 123 9.87 -2.20 -3.81
C LYS A 123 10.95 -1.37 -4.51
N GLU A 124 12.20 -1.81 -4.50
CA GLU A 124 13.30 -1.11 -5.19
C GLU A 124 13.21 -1.26 -6.72
N MET A 125 12.77 -2.41 -7.23
CA MET A 125 12.54 -2.61 -8.67
C MET A 125 11.45 -1.72 -9.27
N HIS A 126 10.45 -1.33 -8.47
CA HIS A 126 9.45 -0.35 -8.93
C HIS A 126 10.02 1.07 -9.01
N LYS A 127 11.12 1.35 -8.28
CA LYS A 127 11.80 2.66 -8.35
C LYS A 127 12.81 2.71 -9.50
N GLY A 128 13.43 1.59 -9.85
CA GLY A 128 14.45 1.54 -10.88
C GLY A 128 14.99 0.13 -11.13
N GLU A 129 16.25 0.05 -11.54
CA GLU A 129 16.93 -1.20 -11.90
C GLU A 129 17.70 -1.72 -10.69
N VAL A 130 17.59 -3.03 -10.45
CA VAL A 130 18.26 -3.67 -9.31
C VAL A 130 18.95 -4.93 -9.79
N THR A 131 20.22 -5.08 -9.40
CA THR A 131 21.00 -6.30 -9.65
C THR A 131 20.87 -7.27 -8.49
N PHE A 132 20.54 -8.53 -8.78
CA PHE A 132 20.32 -9.55 -7.76
C PHE A 132 20.76 -10.93 -8.25
N TYR A 133 20.86 -11.86 -7.31
CA TYR A 133 21.32 -13.22 -7.53
C TYR A 133 20.28 -14.24 -7.07
N PHE A 134 20.09 -15.27 -7.88
CA PHE A 134 19.24 -16.42 -7.54
C PHE A 134 19.82 -17.71 -8.14
N GLU A 135 19.41 -18.83 -7.57
CA GLU A 135 19.80 -20.16 -8.02
C GLU A 135 18.82 -20.67 -9.10
N LYS A 136 19.36 -21.19 -10.21
CA LYS A 136 18.54 -21.81 -11.26
C LYS A 136 18.11 -23.23 -10.86
N LYS A 137 17.33 -23.90 -11.71
CA LYS A 137 16.91 -25.30 -11.50
C LYS A 137 18.08 -26.29 -11.57
N ASP A 138 19.10 -25.97 -12.34
CA ASP A 138 20.35 -26.72 -12.49
C ASP A 138 21.34 -26.47 -11.34
N GLY A 139 21.00 -25.64 -10.36
CA GLY A 139 21.87 -25.30 -9.23
C GLY A 139 22.92 -24.22 -9.54
N SER A 140 23.04 -23.78 -10.80
CA SER A 140 23.94 -22.67 -11.14
C SER A 140 23.42 -21.33 -10.62
N LEU A 141 24.36 -20.47 -10.22
CA LEU A 141 24.06 -19.11 -9.81
C LEU A 141 23.81 -18.22 -11.03
N ARG A 142 22.72 -17.45 -11.00
CA ARG A 142 22.43 -16.42 -12.02
C ARG A 142 22.48 -15.03 -11.40
N LYS A 143 23.25 -14.15 -12.04
CA LYS A 143 23.16 -12.70 -11.88
C LYS A 143 22.08 -12.19 -12.85
N ALA A 144 21.22 -11.30 -12.38
CA ALA A 144 20.22 -10.64 -13.22
C ALA A 144 20.08 -9.17 -12.85
N VAL A 145 19.85 -8.32 -13.85
CA VAL A 145 19.46 -6.92 -13.67
C VAL A 145 17.98 -6.83 -14.01
N GLY A 146 17.17 -6.52 -12.98
CA GLY A 146 15.71 -6.51 -13.12
C GLY A 146 15.08 -5.17 -12.80
N SER A 147 13.98 -4.85 -13.48
CA SER A 147 13.13 -3.71 -13.15
C SER A 147 11.64 -4.10 -13.17
N LEU A 148 10.83 -3.33 -12.46
CA LEU A 148 9.36 -3.36 -12.47
C LEU A 148 8.78 -1.95 -12.68
N LYS A 149 9.61 -1.00 -13.14
CA LYS A 149 9.16 0.34 -13.46
C LYS A 149 8.49 0.32 -14.83
N MET A 150 7.15 0.39 -14.85
CA MET A 150 6.37 0.25 -16.08
C MET A 150 6.67 1.35 -17.10
N ASP A 151 6.99 2.57 -16.66
CA ASP A 151 7.34 3.68 -17.56
C ASP A 151 8.56 3.38 -18.46
N SER A 152 9.47 2.52 -17.98
CA SER A 152 10.70 2.14 -18.71
C SER A 152 10.56 0.84 -19.51
N ILE A 153 9.44 0.12 -19.37
CA ILE A 153 9.25 -1.20 -19.96
C ILE A 153 8.23 -1.09 -21.09
N ASN A 154 8.70 -1.12 -22.35
CA ASN A 154 7.82 -1.24 -23.50
C ASN A 154 7.45 -2.72 -23.72
N TYR A 155 6.41 -3.19 -23.04
CA TYR A 155 5.95 -4.57 -23.13
C TYR A 155 4.42 -4.66 -23.09
N GLU A 156 3.86 -5.40 -24.04
CA GLU A 156 2.43 -5.73 -24.07
C GLU A 156 2.18 -7.04 -23.29
N PHE A 157 1.35 -6.96 -22.26
CA PHE A 157 0.99 -8.14 -21.47
C PHE A 157 0.12 -9.10 -22.28
N LYS A 158 0.59 -10.35 -22.40
CA LYS A 158 -0.12 -11.43 -23.11
C LYS A 158 -1.34 -11.97 -22.36
N THR A 159 -1.42 -11.77 -21.04
CA THR A 159 -2.47 -12.34 -20.19
C THR A 159 -2.58 -11.58 -18.88
N ASP A 160 -3.81 -11.37 -18.41
CA ASP A 160 -4.10 -10.72 -17.12
C ASP A 160 -4.20 -11.75 -15.98
N ASN A 161 -3.10 -12.47 -15.74
CA ASN A 161 -3.05 -13.46 -14.66
C ASN A 161 -2.52 -12.84 -13.37
N GLN A 162 -3.21 -13.11 -12.25
CA GLN A 162 -2.76 -12.68 -10.94
C GLN A 162 -1.38 -13.29 -10.58
N PRO A 163 -0.48 -12.50 -9.98
CA PRO A 163 0.85 -12.98 -9.61
C PRO A 163 0.77 -14.04 -8.50
N LYS A 164 1.38 -15.19 -8.75
CA LYS A 164 1.44 -16.28 -7.76
C LYS A 164 2.40 -15.93 -6.63
N VAL A 165 2.03 -16.27 -5.39
CA VAL A 165 2.86 -16.00 -4.20
C VAL A 165 4.20 -16.76 -4.22
N THR A 166 4.22 -17.94 -4.84
CA THR A 166 5.38 -18.86 -4.89
C THR A 166 6.48 -18.43 -5.85
N THR A 167 6.18 -17.52 -6.77
CA THR A 167 7.10 -17.13 -7.84
C THR A 167 7.31 -15.62 -7.82
N PHE A 168 8.53 -15.18 -8.06
CA PHE A 168 8.86 -13.78 -8.23
C PHE A 168 9.05 -13.47 -9.71
N THR A 169 8.24 -12.56 -10.25
CA THR A 169 8.29 -12.09 -11.63
C THR A 169 9.06 -10.76 -11.71
N TYR A 170 9.85 -10.59 -12.76
CA TYR A 170 10.63 -9.37 -13.02
C TYR A 170 10.86 -9.20 -14.52
N PHE A 171 11.11 -7.97 -14.96
CA PHE A 171 11.59 -7.73 -16.31
C PHE A 171 13.12 -7.80 -16.32
N ASP A 172 13.69 -8.73 -17.10
CA ASP A 172 15.14 -8.89 -17.26
C ASP A 172 15.60 -7.93 -18.36
N ILE A 173 16.44 -6.96 -17.99
CA ILE A 173 16.89 -5.88 -18.90
C ILE A 173 17.84 -6.44 -19.96
N GLU A 174 18.72 -7.36 -19.58
CA GLU A 174 19.69 -7.96 -20.51
C GLU A 174 18.99 -8.83 -21.56
N ALA A 175 17.92 -9.52 -21.15
CA ALA A 175 17.14 -10.37 -22.04
C ALA A 175 15.93 -9.66 -22.68
N ASN A 176 15.71 -8.38 -22.35
CA ASN A 176 14.55 -7.59 -22.76
C ASN A 176 13.20 -8.34 -22.69
N SER A 177 13.00 -9.12 -21.62
CA SER A 177 11.83 -9.99 -21.49
C SER A 177 11.47 -10.27 -20.03
N PHE A 178 10.17 -10.47 -19.76
CA PHE A 178 9.71 -10.89 -18.45
C PHE A 178 10.17 -12.31 -18.13
N ARG A 179 10.78 -12.47 -16.96
CA ARG A 179 11.24 -13.74 -16.41
C ARG A 179 10.70 -13.92 -15.00
N SER A 180 10.82 -15.14 -14.50
CA SER A 180 10.39 -15.48 -13.17
C SER A 180 11.27 -16.56 -12.55
N PHE A 181 11.38 -16.53 -11.23
CA PHE A 181 12.10 -17.55 -10.46
C PHE A 181 11.31 -17.88 -9.18
N LYS A 182 11.54 -19.07 -8.64
CA LYS A 182 10.88 -19.49 -7.40
C LYS A 182 11.44 -18.73 -6.19
N ILE A 183 10.57 -18.30 -5.27
CA ILE A 183 10.98 -17.43 -4.16
C ILE A 183 12.03 -18.09 -3.23
N GLU A 184 12.01 -19.42 -3.12
CA GLU A 184 12.97 -20.20 -2.33
C GLU A 184 14.38 -20.20 -2.92
N ASN A 185 14.55 -19.89 -4.20
CA ASN A 185 15.85 -19.83 -4.88
C ASN A 185 16.52 -18.45 -4.80
N PHE A 186 15.84 -17.46 -4.23
CA PHE A 186 16.43 -16.14 -4.02
C PHE A 186 17.69 -16.23 -3.16
N MET A 187 18.74 -15.47 -3.47
CA MET A 187 19.93 -15.44 -2.61
C MET A 187 20.15 -14.07 -1.97
N MET A 188 20.49 -13.07 -2.78
CA MET A 188 20.85 -11.76 -2.29
C MET A 188 20.66 -10.69 -3.36
N VAL A 189 20.57 -9.44 -2.90
CA VAL A 189 20.61 -8.25 -3.75
C VAL A 189 22.04 -7.71 -3.75
N GLU A 190 22.58 -7.38 -4.93
CA GLU A 190 23.86 -6.68 -5.02
C GLU A 190 23.67 -5.28 -4.41
N GLN A 191 24.47 -4.95 -3.40
CA GLN A 191 24.45 -3.59 -2.88
C GLN A 191 25.03 -2.66 -3.96
N PRO A 192 24.44 -1.48 -4.19
CA PRO A 192 25.08 -0.50 -5.06
C PRO A 192 26.46 -0.22 -4.48
N ARG A 193 27.52 -0.51 -5.24
CA ARG A 193 28.87 -0.13 -4.87
C ARG A 193 28.81 1.37 -4.63
N THR A 194 29.03 1.79 -3.40
CA THR A 194 29.08 3.22 -3.10
C THR A 194 30.22 3.75 -3.98
N PRO A 195 29.97 4.72 -4.88
CA PRO A 195 31.07 5.27 -5.67
C PRO A 195 32.12 5.78 -4.68
N GLU A 196 33.37 5.34 -4.86
CA GLU A 196 34.52 5.55 -3.97
C GLU A 196 34.70 7.02 -3.55
N VAL A 197 34.13 7.94 -4.34
CA VAL A 197 34.03 9.38 -4.13
C VAL A 197 33.43 9.77 -2.76
N LYS A 198 32.50 8.99 -2.20
CA LYS A 198 31.94 9.29 -0.86
C LYS A 198 32.88 8.90 0.29
N ALA A 199 33.73 7.88 0.11
CA ALA A 199 34.66 7.44 1.13
C ALA A 199 35.82 8.44 1.32
N THR A 200 36.30 9.05 0.23
CA THR A 200 37.31 10.12 0.28
C THR A 200 36.81 11.38 0.98
N ALA A 201 35.51 11.70 0.90
CA ALA A 201 34.92 12.82 1.65
C ALA A 201 34.91 12.58 3.18
N VAL A 202 34.87 11.32 3.62
CA VAL A 202 34.91 10.97 5.05
C VAL A 202 36.31 11.16 5.65
N LEU A 203 37.37 10.90 4.87
CA LEU A 203 38.78 11.15 5.28
C LEU A 203 39.13 12.65 5.34
N LYS A 204 38.37 13.51 4.64
CA LYS A 204 38.56 14.97 4.66
C LYS A 204 37.92 15.69 5.86
N LYS A 205 37.36 14.95 6.84
CA LYS A 205 37.06 15.55 8.15
C LYS A 205 38.40 15.78 8.86
N THR A 206 38.90 17.01 8.74
CA THR A 206 40.17 17.46 9.33
C THR A 206 40.27 17.09 10.81
N PRO A 207 41.45 16.62 11.30
CA PRO A 207 41.67 16.23 12.69
C PRO A 207 41.31 17.31 13.72
N ALA A 208 41.23 18.58 13.30
CA ALA A 208 40.81 19.71 14.10
C ALA A 208 39.42 19.52 14.77
N LYS A 209 38.47 18.84 14.13
CA LYS A 209 37.12 18.64 14.70
C LYS A 209 37.13 17.63 15.86
N LEU A 210 38.01 16.62 15.79
CA LEU A 210 38.22 15.64 16.86
C LEU A 210 39.01 16.23 18.04
N ILE A 211 40.00 17.10 17.77
CA ILE A 211 40.77 17.80 18.81
C ILE A 211 39.87 18.72 19.65
N ARG A 212 38.86 19.36 19.04
CA ARG A 212 37.92 20.26 19.72
C ARG A 212 37.02 19.52 20.73
N ILE A 213 36.57 18.31 20.39
CA ILE A 213 35.75 17.45 21.27
C ILE A 213 36.57 16.96 22.47
N ARG A 214 37.87 16.70 22.29
CA ARG A 214 38.74 16.24 23.39
C ARG A 214 39.01 17.34 24.42
N ARG A 215 39.13 18.60 23.99
CA ARG A 215 39.33 19.75 24.90
C ARG A 215 38.11 20.13 25.72
N THR A 216 36.89 19.86 25.23
CA THR A 216 35.66 20.16 25.98
C THR A 216 35.44 19.19 27.14
N HIS A 217 35.85 17.92 26.99
CA HIS A 217 35.77 16.91 28.06
C HIS A 217 36.88 17.03 29.12
N LEU A 218 38.00 17.68 28.81
CA LEU A 218 39.09 17.92 29.78
C LEU A 218 38.85 19.13 30.70
N LYS A 219 37.85 19.98 30.39
CA LYS A 219 37.48 21.14 31.23
C LYS A 219 36.34 20.84 32.22
N SER A 220 35.84 19.61 32.23
CA SER A 220 34.72 19.15 33.07
C SER A 220 35.13 18.03 34.03
N ALA A 221 36.39 18.02 34.47
CA ALA A 221 36.95 17.12 35.49
C ALA A 221 37.67 17.94 36.56
#